data_AF-A0AAN9DX44-F1
#
_entry.id   AF-A0AAN9DX44-F1
#
_cell.length_a   1.000
_cell.length_b   1.000
_cell.length_c   1.000
_cell.angle_alpha   90.00
_cell.angle_beta   90.00
_cell.angle_gamma   90.00
#
_symmetry.space_group_name_H-M   'P 1'
#
loop_
_entity.id
_entity.type
_entity.pdbx_description
1 polymer ?
#
loop_
_entity_poly.entity_id
_entity_poly.type
_entity_poly.pdbx_seq_one_letter_code
_entity_poly.pdbx_strand_id
1 'polypeptide(L)'
;MSNDIITDIITCIRNADMNRKGTVQIPSTNINENIVKILLREGFIENVRKHRESDKYFLVLTLRYRRNKKGSYKPVLILKRISTPGLRIYSNYQRIPRILGGMGIVILSTSRGIMTDREARLEKIGGEVLCYICMAKPIPKIGSRKNGRIGSRKQARKIPKGIIHVQASFNNTIVTVTDVRGRVISWSSAGTCGFKGTRRGTPFAAQTAAGNAIRTVADQGMQRAEVMIKGPGLGRDAALRAIRRSGILLKFIRDVTPMPHNGCRSPKKRRV
;
A
#
# COMPACT_ATOMS: atom_id res chain seq x y z
N MET A 1 -25.72 -1.68 -6.21
CA MET A 1 -24.87 -0.70 -5.49
C MET A 1 -25.66 -0.20 -4.30
N SER A 2 -25.18 -0.42 -3.07
CA SER A 2 -25.85 0.09 -1.87
C SER A 2 -25.60 1.60 -1.77
N ASN A 3 -26.63 2.40 -2.02
CA ASN A 3 -26.57 3.87 -1.92
C ASN A 3 -26.57 4.28 -0.44
N ASP A 4 -25.40 4.30 0.20
CA ASP A 4 -25.26 4.89 1.54
C ASP A 4 -25.13 6.42 1.43
N ILE A 5 -26.23 7.11 1.73
CA ILE A 5 -26.36 8.58 1.71
C ILE A 5 -25.20 9.26 2.48
N ILE A 6 -24.77 8.68 3.61
CA ILE A 6 -23.72 9.25 4.46
C ILE A 6 -22.33 9.08 3.81
N THR A 7 -22.13 7.98 3.09
CA THR A 7 -20.89 7.75 2.35
C THR A 7 -20.78 8.70 1.16
N ASP A 8 -21.89 9.02 0.50
CA ASP A 8 -21.94 9.94 -0.63
C ASP A 8 -21.56 11.37 -0.23
N ILE A 9 -22.13 11.89 0.87
CA ILE A 9 -21.78 13.23 1.38
C ILE A 9 -20.31 13.33 1.79
N ILE A 10 -19.78 12.35 2.53
CA ILE A 10 -18.38 12.32 2.96
C ILE A 10 -17.45 12.29 1.74
N THR A 11 -17.78 11.45 0.76
CA THR A 11 -16.98 11.29 -0.46
C THR A 11 -17.01 12.55 -1.31
N CYS A 12 -18.17 13.19 -1.45
CA CYS A 12 -18.34 14.43 -2.21
C CYS A 12 -17.48 15.56 -1.62
N ILE A 13 -17.55 15.77 -0.30
CA ILE A 13 -16.76 16.80 0.39
C ILE A 13 -15.26 16.48 0.30
N ARG A 14 -14.86 15.22 0.52
CA ARG A 14 -13.45 14.79 0.43
C ARG A 14 -12.88 15.01 -0.97
N ASN A 15 -13.63 14.64 -2.01
CA ASN A 15 -13.19 14.79 -3.40
C ASN A 15 -13.09 16.26 -3.80
N ALA A 16 -14.03 17.10 -3.35
CA ALA A 16 -13.97 18.53 -3.56
C ALA A 16 -12.76 19.17 -2.83
N ASP A 17 -12.47 18.75 -1.60
CA ASP A 17 -11.31 19.21 -0.86
C ASP A 17 -10.00 18.83 -1.56
N MET A 18 -9.86 17.56 -1.98
CA MET A 18 -8.70 17.06 -2.73
C MET A 18 -8.49 17.79 -4.06
N ASN A 19 -9.58 18.07 -4.78
CA ASN A 19 -9.56 18.77 -6.07
C ASN A 19 -9.52 20.30 -5.93
N ARG A 20 -9.44 20.84 -4.70
CA ARG A 20 -9.44 22.28 -4.41
C ARG A 20 -10.65 23.03 -5.00
N LYS A 21 -11.81 22.38 -5.07
CA LYS A 21 -13.06 23.02 -5.50
C LYS A 21 -13.60 23.93 -4.41
N GLY A 22 -13.95 25.17 -4.77
CA GLY A 22 -14.50 26.16 -3.84
C GLY A 22 -15.82 25.74 -3.20
N THR A 23 -16.65 25.06 -3.98
CA THR A 23 -18.03 24.72 -3.65
C THR A 23 -18.33 23.24 -3.92
N VAL A 24 -19.35 22.73 -3.21
CA VAL A 24 -19.83 21.35 -3.31
C VAL A 24 -21.36 21.33 -3.33
N GLN A 25 -21.96 20.56 -4.22
CA GLN A 25 -23.41 20.37 -4.28
C GLN A 25 -23.77 18.98 -3.76
N ILE A 26 -24.70 18.89 -2.81
CA ILE A 26 -25.17 17.66 -2.17
C ILE A 26 -26.71 17.68 -2.12
N PRO A 27 -27.42 16.55 -2.25
CA PRO A 27 -28.88 16.51 -2.08
C PRO A 27 -29.31 16.88 -0.65
N SER A 28 -30.36 17.69 -0.53
CA SER A 28 -30.94 18.09 0.76
C SER A 28 -31.78 16.95 1.33
N THR A 29 -31.29 16.33 2.40
CA THR A 29 -32.03 15.35 3.21
C THR A 29 -31.94 15.77 4.67
N ASN A 30 -32.86 15.34 5.54
CA ASN A 30 -32.83 15.70 6.96
C ASN A 30 -31.50 15.31 7.63
N ILE A 31 -30.95 14.16 7.26
CA ILE A 31 -29.65 13.68 7.75
C ILE A 31 -28.52 14.58 7.23
N ASN A 32 -28.50 14.90 5.93
CA ASN A 32 -27.47 15.75 5.34
C ASN A 32 -27.52 17.17 5.91
N GLU A 33 -28.71 17.73 6.11
CA GLU A 33 -28.88 19.05 6.71
C GLU A 33 -28.33 19.08 8.14
N ASN A 34 -28.60 18.05 8.96
CA ASN A 34 -28.09 17.98 10.33
C ASN A 34 -26.56 17.82 10.37
N ILE A 35 -25.98 16.97 9.52
CA ILE A 35 -24.52 16.81 9.41
C ILE A 35 -23.88 18.13 8.95
N VAL A 36 -24.46 18.80 7.96
CA VAL A 36 -23.95 20.09 7.44
C VAL A 36 -24.06 21.20 8.48
N LYS A 37 -25.12 21.24 9.29
CA LYS A 37 -25.25 22.17 10.42
C LYS A 37 -24.13 21.98 11.44
N ILE A 38 -23.79 20.74 11.77
CA ILE A 38 -22.66 20.42 12.67
C ILE A 38 -21.33 20.88 12.04
N LEU A 39 -21.12 20.59 10.75
CA LEU A 39 -19.91 21.01 10.03
C LEU A 39 -19.72 22.53 9.99
N LEU A 40 -20.82 23.28 9.86
CA LEU A 40 -20.83 24.74 9.88
C LEU A 40 -20.53 25.27 11.28
N ARG A 41 -21.19 24.72 12.31
CA ARG A 41 -21.00 25.12 13.72
C ARG A 41 -19.56 24.91 14.19
N GLU A 42 -18.94 23.81 13.80
CA GLU A 42 -17.56 23.47 14.14
C GLU A 42 -16.52 24.16 13.24
N GLY A 43 -16.98 24.94 12.24
CA GLY A 43 -16.13 25.79 11.41
C GLY A 43 -15.28 25.06 10.36
N PHE A 44 -15.68 23.84 9.97
CA PHE A 44 -15.08 23.10 8.83
C PHE A 44 -15.56 23.63 7.48
N ILE A 45 -16.79 24.12 7.42
CA ILE A 45 -17.42 24.75 6.25
C ILE A 45 -17.57 26.24 6.52
N GLU A 46 -17.43 27.07 5.49
CA GLU A 46 -17.54 28.52 5.60
C GLU A 46 -18.99 29.00 5.48
N ASN A 47 -19.73 28.49 4.49
CA ASN A 47 -21.12 28.86 4.27
C ASN A 47 -21.91 27.71 3.62
N VAL A 48 -23.23 27.73 3.77
CA VAL A 48 -24.17 26.76 3.23
C VAL A 48 -25.34 27.51 2.60
N ARG A 49 -25.64 27.23 1.34
CA ARG A 49 -26.79 27.77 0.62
C ARG A 49 -27.73 26.64 0.23
N LYS A 50 -29.04 26.85 0.38
CA LYS A 50 -30.05 25.95 -0.20
C LYS A 50 -30.36 26.43 -1.62
N HIS A 51 -30.29 25.53 -2.58
CA HIS A 51 -30.61 25.77 -3.98
C HIS A 51 -31.72 24.80 -4.41
N ARG A 52 -32.70 25.28 -5.17
CA ARG A 52 -33.77 24.45 -5.72
C ARG A 52 -33.58 24.36 -7.23
N GLU A 53 -33.46 23.15 -7.73
CA GLU A 53 -33.26 22.87 -9.16
C GLU A 53 -34.22 21.75 -9.56
N SER A 54 -35.05 21.98 -10.57
CA SER A 54 -35.95 20.95 -11.15
C SER A 54 -36.75 20.18 -10.08
N ASP A 55 -37.34 20.91 -9.14
CA ASP A 55 -38.12 20.45 -7.99
C ASP A 55 -37.35 19.65 -6.90
N LYS A 56 -36.03 19.54 -7.01
CA LYS A 56 -35.16 18.93 -5.99
C LYS A 56 -34.39 19.99 -5.23
N TYR A 57 -34.26 19.78 -3.92
CA TYR A 57 -33.47 20.66 -3.05
C TYR A 57 -32.04 20.16 -2.94
N PHE A 58 -31.08 21.08 -3.11
CA PHE A 58 -29.65 20.84 -2.99
C PHE A 58 -29.03 21.81 -1.98
N LEU A 59 -28.00 21.32 -1.28
CA LEU A 59 -27.13 22.08 -0.41
C LEU A 59 -25.85 22.40 -1.16
N VAL A 60 -25.60 23.69 -1.38
CA VAL A 60 -24.35 24.21 -1.92
C VAL A 60 -23.47 24.65 -0.76
N LEU A 61 -22.43 23.87 -0.49
CA LEU A 61 -21.46 24.10 0.58
C LEU A 61 -20.27 24.89 0.05
N THR A 62 -19.85 25.93 0.75
CA THR A 62 -18.59 26.65 0.51
C THR A 62 -17.53 26.12 1.48
N LEU A 63 -16.51 25.44 0.96
CA LEU A 63 -15.43 24.90 1.79
C LEU A 63 -14.50 26.02 2.24
N ARG A 64 -14.03 25.98 3.48
CA ARG A 64 -13.18 27.03 4.05
C ARG A 64 -11.79 27.04 3.43
N TYR A 65 -11.33 28.20 2.95
CA TYR A 65 -9.97 28.42 2.43
C TYR A 65 -9.20 29.40 3.31
N ARG A 66 -8.14 28.93 3.99
CA ARG A 66 -7.24 29.82 4.75
C ARG A 66 -6.10 30.28 3.85
N ARG A 67 -6.08 31.57 3.48
CA ARG A 67 -4.92 32.21 2.80
C ARG A 67 -3.89 32.60 3.85
N ASN A 68 -2.64 32.19 3.68
CA ASN A 68 -1.52 32.64 4.52
C ASN A 68 -0.51 33.43 3.68
N LYS A 69 0.07 34.49 4.27
CA LYS A 69 1.00 35.45 3.60
C LYS A 69 2.29 34.82 3.03
N LYS A 70 2.61 33.55 3.32
CA LYS A 70 3.84 32.84 2.86
C LYS A 70 3.57 31.66 1.92
N GLY A 71 2.42 31.64 1.24
CA GLY A 71 1.96 30.52 0.42
C GLY A 71 0.81 29.77 1.10
N SER A 72 -0.24 29.47 0.32
CA SER A 72 -1.50 28.90 0.79
C SER A 72 -1.34 27.44 1.22
N TYR A 73 -1.01 27.18 2.48
CA TYR A 73 -1.24 25.85 3.05
C TYR A 73 -2.73 25.66 3.31
N LYS A 74 -3.39 24.85 2.48
CA LYS A 74 -4.77 24.41 2.76
C LYS A 74 -4.71 23.27 3.79
N PRO A 75 -5.31 23.40 5.00
CA PRO A 75 -5.49 22.24 5.87
C PRO A 75 -6.34 21.20 5.14
N VAL A 76 -5.90 19.94 5.16
CA VAL A 76 -6.62 18.85 4.50
C VAL A 76 -7.72 18.37 5.43
N LEU A 77 -8.95 18.35 4.93
CA LEU A 77 -10.09 17.80 5.65
C LEU A 77 -10.07 16.28 5.51
N ILE A 78 -9.83 15.58 6.61
CA ILE A 78 -9.89 14.12 6.65
C ILE A 78 -11.28 13.75 7.16
N LEU A 79 -12.12 13.32 6.23
CA LEU A 79 -13.44 12.76 6.50
C LEU A 79 -13.40 11.26 6.25
N LYS A 80 -13.83 10.47 7.24
CA LYS A 80 -13.91 9.01 7.10
C LYS A 80 -15.16 8.45 7.76
N ARG A 81 -15.87 7.60 7.00
CA ARG A 81 -17.00 6.79 7.47
C ARG A 81 -16.50 5.73 8.45
N ILE A 82 -17.18 5.59 9.60
CA ILE A 82 -16.89 4.55 10.61
C ILE A 82 -17.93 3.44 10.50
N SER A 83 -19.20 3.70 10.81
CA SER A 83 -20.27 2.72 10.61
C SER A 83 -20.59 2.58 9.14
N THR A 84 -20.68 1.35 8.63
CA THR A 84 -21.13 1.08 7.26
C THR A 84 -22.38 0.20 7.31
N PRO A 85 -23.21 0.13 6.26
CA PRO A 85 -24.39 -0.72 6.25
C PRO A 85 -24.10 -2.19 6.59
N GLY A 86 -22.93 -2.71 6.18
CA GLY A 86 -22.48 -4.06 6.48
C GLY A 86 -21.75 -4.22 7.84
N LEU A 87 -21.40 -3.10 8.50
CA LEU A 87 -20.75 -3.11 9.81
C LEU A 87 -21.18 -1.88 10.62
N ARG A 88 -22.26 -2.03 11.39
CA ARG A 88 -22.78 -0.99 12.28
C ARG A 88 -21.96 -0.95 13.56
N ILE A 89 -21.41 0.22 13.88
CA ILE A 89 -20.55 0.43 15.04
C ILE A 89 -21.29 1.33 16.01
N TYR A 90 -21.61 0.80 17.18
CA TYR A 90 -22.22 1.54 18.28
C TYR A 90 -21.21 1.76 19.40
N SER A 91 -21.33 2.87 20.10
CA SER A 91 -20.45 3.21 21.22
C SER A 91 -21.23 3.86 22.35
N ASN A 92 -20.98 3.38 23.57
CA ASN A 92 -21.44 4.05 24.79
C ASN A 92 -20.65 5.36 25.00
N TYR A 93 -21.20 6.33 25.73
CA TYR A 93 -20.62 7.67 25.92
C TYR A 93 -19.17 7.63 26.43
N GLN A 94 -18.85 6.67 27.30
CA GLN A 94 -17.49 6.46 27.84
C GLN A 94 -16.49 5.98 26.79
N ARG A 95 -16.94 5.19 25.81
CA ARG A 95 -16.11 4.54 24.79
C ARG A 95 -16.09 5.29 23.46
N ILE A 96 -16.71 6.47 23.37
CA ILE A 96 -16.66 7.29 22.15
C ILE A 96 -15.20 7.66 21.85
N PRO A 97 -14.67 7.35 20.65
CA PRO A 97 -13.28 7.62 20.32
C PRO A 97 -12.98 9.13 20.35
N ARG A 98 -11.80 9.50 20.87
CA ARG A 98 -11.25 10.87 20.79
C ARG A 98 -10.26 10.92 19.65
N ILE A 99 -10.41 11.88 18.74
CA ILE A 99 -9.61 11.93 17.50
C ILE A 99 -8.55 12.99 17.60
N LEU A 100 -7.30 12.60 17.31
CA LEU A 100 -6.12 13.47 17.37
C LEU A 100 -6.07 14.28 18.67
N GLY A 101 -6.24 13.62 19.81
CA GLY A 101 -6.20 14.28 21.13
C GLY A 101 -7.32 15.29 21.38
N GLY A 102 -8.42 15.26 20.62
CA GLY A 102 -9.56 16.18 20.75
C GLY A 102 -9.59 17.30 19.70
N MET A 103 -8.62 17.32 18.78
CA MET A 103 -8.61 18.22 17.62
C MET A 103 -9.63 17.83 16.54
N GLY A 104 -10.02 16.55 16.49
CA GLY A 104 -11.05 16.05 15.59
C GLY A 104 -12.39 15.85 16.30
N ILE A 105 -13.44 15.67 15.49
CA ILE A 105 -14.81 15.50 15.94
C ILE A 105 -15.35 14.18 15.39
N VAL A 106 -16.15 13.51 16.21
CA VAL A 106 -16.92 12.33 15.79
C VAL A 106 -18.38 12.72 15.73
N ILE A 107 -19.05 12.37 14.63
CA ILE A 107 -20.48 12.56 14.47
C ILE A 107 -21.17 11.24 14.80
N LEU A 108 -22.15 11.31 15.71
CA LEU A 108 -22.88 10.18 16.26
C LEU A 108 -24.36 10.31 15.92
N SER A 109 -25.02 9.19 15.64
CA SER A 109 -26.48 9.10 15.62
C SER A 109 -26.97 8.56 16.95
N THR A 110 -27.67 9.38 17.73
CA THR A 110 -28.19 9.04 19.05
C THR A 110 -29.73 9.10 19.06
N SER A 111 -30.35 8.66 20.15
CA SER A 111 -31.82 8.75 20.33
C SER A 111 -32.36 10.18 20.31
N ARG A 112 -31.53 11.20 20.58
CA ARG A 112 -31.89 12.63 20.51
C ARG A 112 -31.54 13.28 19.17
N GLY A 113 -31.04 12.50 18.21
CA GLY A 113 -30.62 12.97 16.90
C GLY A 113 -29.11 12.88 16.66
N ILE A 114 -28.68 13.52 15.57
CA ILE A 114 -27.27 13.53 15.15
C ILE A 114 -26.54 14.63 15.92
N MET A 115 -25.45 14.28 16.60
CA MET A 115 -24.71 15.19 17.48
C MET A 115 -23.20 14.89 17.45
N THR A 116 -22.41 15.78 18.07
CA THR A 116 -20.96 15.63 18.20
C THR A 116 -20.57 14.74 19.38
N ASP A 117 -19.31 14.29 19.41
CA ASP A 117 -18.75 13.52 20.52
C ASP A 117 -18.66 14.29 21.83
N ARG A 118 -18.57 15.63 21.76
CA ARG A 118 -18.57 16.48 22.95
C ARG A 118 -19.96 16.54 23.57
N GLU A 119 -20.96 16.79 22.75
CA GLU A 119 -22.38 16.83 23.17
C GLU A 119 -22.83 15.47 23.71
N ALA A 120 -22.51 14.38 23.02
CA ALA A 120 -22.87 13.03 23.48
C ALA A 120 -22.26 12.67 24.84
N ARG A 121 -21.04 13.14 25.13
CA ARG A 121 -20.40 12.94 26.45
C ARG A 121 -21.02 13.81 27.55
N LEU A 122 -21.40 15.04 27.22
CA LEU A 122 -22.09 15.94 28.16
C LEU A 122 -23.46 15.36 28.56
N GLU A 123 -24.21 14.88 27.58
CA GLU A 123 -25.52 14.27 27.77
C GLU A 123 -25.45 12.83 28.32
N LYS A 124 -24.26 12.23 28.38
CA LYS A 124 -24.02 10.82 28.77
C LYS A 124 -24.83 9.82 27.92
N ILE A 125 -24.99 10.09 26.62
CA ILE A 125 -25.74 9.25 25.69
C ILE A 125 -24.78 8.63 24.66
N GLY A 126 -24.96 7.34 24.37
CA GLY A 126 -24.26 6.61 23.32
C GLY A 126 -25.05 6.53 22.02
N GLY A 127 -24.43 6.02 20.95
CA GLY A 127 -25.09 5.92 19.65
C GLY A 127 -24.27 5.24 18.58
N GLU A 128 -24.79 5.26 17.35
CA GLU A 128 -24.08 4.79 16.15
C GLU A 128 -22.99 5.79 15.78
N VAL A 129 -21.77 5.30 15.58
CA VAL A 129 -20.63 6.11 15.20
C VAL A 129 -20.60 6.30 13.69
N LEU A 130 -21.13 7.42 13.21
CA LEU A 130 -21.33 7.62 11.77
C LEU A 130 -20.02 7.86 11.05
N CYS A 131 -19.30 8.91 11.44
CA CYS A 131 -18.08 9.31 10.78
C CYS A 131 -17.23 10.17 11.71
N TYR A 132 -16.01 10.40 11.28
CA TYR A 132 -15.16 11.39 11.93
C TYR A 132 -14.52 12.35 10.96
N ILE A 133 -14.12 13.47 11.55
CA ILE A 133 -13.66 14.66 10.88
C ILE A 133 -12.46 15.21 11.61
N CYS A 134 -11.36 15.44 10.91
CA CYS A 134 -10.26 16.20 11.47
C CYS A 134 -9.56 17.07 10.43
N MET A 135 -8.99 18.18 10.89
CA MET A 135 -8.07 18.99 10.09
C MET A 135 -6.66 18.50 10.33
N ALA A 136 -5.99 18.09 9.26
CA ALA A 136 -4.55 17.87 9.28
C ALA A 136 -3.84 19.02 8.57
N LYS A 137 -2.68 19.44 9.08
CA LYS A 137 -1.74 20.18 8.23
C LYS A 137 -1.49 19.32 6.99
N PRO A 138 -1.44 19.89 5.78
CA PRO A 138 -1.01 19.14 4.62
C PRO A 138 0.40 18.65 4.95
N ILE A 139 0.52 17.36 5.25
CA ILE A 139 1.81 16.71 5.23
C ILE A 139 2.28 17.00 3.81
N PRO A 140 3.43 17.69 3.60
CA PRO A 140 3.95 17.83 2.26
C PRO A 140 3.93 16.42 1.71
N LYS A 141 3.14 16.21 0.64
CA LYS A 141 3.24 14.97 -0.10
C LYS A 141 4.69 14.98 -0.56
N ILE A 142 5.57 14.34 0.20
CA ILE A 142 6.62 13.52 -0.38
C ILE A 142 5.81 12.78 -1.42
N GLY A 143 5.92 13.21 -2.67
CA GLY A 143 5.11 12.62 -3.71
C GLY A 143 5.23 11.12 -3.57
N SER A 144 4.35 10.38 -4.23
CA SER A 144 4.96 9.29 -4.98
C SER A 144 6.06 9.97 -5.80
N ARG A 145 7.29 9.92 -5.28
CA ARG A 145 8.46 9.93 -6.12
C ARG A 145 8.05 8.83 -7.10
N LYS A 146 7.61 9.23 -8.32
CA LYS A 146 8.19 8.61 -9.51
C LYS A 146 9.61 8.39 -9.06
N ASN A 147 10.02 7.14 -8.87
CA ASN A 147 11.34 6.80 -8.40
C ASN A 147 12.32 7.36 -9.43
N GLY A 148 12.55 8.68 -9.43
CA GLY A 148 13.80 9.32 -9.71
C GLY A 148 14.65 8.72 -8.64
N ARG A 149 15.21 7.56 -8.98
CA ARG A 149 16.31 6.95 -8.28
C ARG A 149 17.23 8.13 -8.03
N ILE A 150 17.30 8.60 -6.79
CA ILE A 150 18.51 9.19 -6.28
C ILE A 150 19.46 8.00 -6.26
N GLY A 151 19.92 7.62 -7.45
CA GLY A 151 21.12 6.87 -7.64
C GLY A 151 22.18 7.83 -7.19
N SER A 152 22.39 7.90 -5.87
CA SER A 152 23.78 7.82 -5.45
C SER A 152 24.35 6.72 -6.32
N ARG A 153 25.28 7.09 -7.22
CA ARG A 153 26.16 6.13 -7.85
C ARG A 153 26.83 5.45 -6.66
N LYS A 154 26.16 4.44 -6.10
CA LYS A 154 26.75 3.52 -5.14
C LYS A 154 27.91 2.99 -5.95
N GLN A 155 29.11 3.43 -5.61
CA GLN A 155 30.31 2.88 -6.19
C GLN A 155 30.14 1.36 -6.16
N ALA A 156 30.16 0.76 -7.36
CA ALA A 156 30.06 -0.68 -7.49
C ALA A 156 31.19 -1.25 -6.66
N ARG A 157 30.84 -1.91 -5.55
CA ARG A 157 31.83 -2.53 -4.69
C ARG A 157 32.46 -3.65 -5.50
N LYS A 158 33.76 -3.59 -5.73
CA LYS A 158 34.49 -4.67 -6.40
C LYS A 158 34.67 -5.79 -5.39
N ILE A 159 33.93 -6.88 -5.56
CA ILE A 159 34.01 -8.05 -4.71
C ILE A 159 34.69 -9.16 -5.52
N PRO A 160 35.86 -9.67 -5.13
CA PRO A 160 36.56 -10.69 -5.91
C PRO A 160 36.01 -12.11 -5.67
N LYS A 161 35.41 -12.35 -4.49
CA LYS A 161 34.89 -13.65 -4.05
C LYS A 161 33.44 -13.55 -3.59
N GLY A 162 32.58 -14.48 -4.01
CA GLY A 162 31.26 -14.62 -3.41
C GLY A 162 30.55 -15.94 -3.69
N ILE A 163 29.24 -15.95 -3.45
CA ILE A 163 28.42 -17.15 -3.43
C ILE A 163 27.25 -16.97 -4.40
N ILE A 164 27.08 -17.94 -5.30
CA ILE A 164 25.97 -18.01 -6.25
C ILE A 164 24.95 -19.01 -5.72
N HIS A 165 23.77 -18.52 -5.35
CA HIS A 165 22.64 -19.34 -4.97
C HIS A 165 21.74 -19.59 -6.19
N VAL A 166 21.53 -20.87 -6.52
CA VAL A 166 20.61 -21.32 -7.57
C VAL A 166 19.44 -22.02 -6.91
N GLN A 167 18.28 -21.37 -6.89
CA GLN A 167 17.04 -21.98 -6.47
C GLN A 167 16.31 -22.56 -7.69
N ALA A 168 16.31 -23.89 -7.80
CA ALA A 168 15.67 -24.64 -8.87
C ALA A 168 14.36 -25.26 -8.36
N SER A 169 13.24 -24.60 -8.65
CA SER A 169 11.89 -25.15 -8.47
C SER A 169 11.39 -25.76 -9.79
N PHE A 170 10.32 -26.56 -9.74
CA PHE A 170 9.70 -27.13 -10.94
C PHE A 170 9.18 -26.07 -11.92
N ASN A 171 8.71 -24.93 -11.40
CA ASN A 171 8.06 -23.89 -12.21
C ASN A 171 8.98 -22.71 -12.55
N ASN A 172 10.11 -22.57 -11.83
CA ASN A 172 10.98 -21.40 -11.95
C ASN A 172 12.39 -21.66 -11.41
N THR A 173 13.35 -21.00 -12.03
CA THR A 173 14.71 -20.84 -11.50
C THR A 173 14.99 -19.40 -11.09
N ILE A 174 15.66 -19.27 -9.94
CA ILE A 174 16.14 -17.97 -9.42
C ILE A 174 17.64 -18.12 -9.16
N VAL A 175 18.43 -17.23 -9.74
CA VAL A 175 19.87 -17.17 -9.56
C VAL A 175 20.20 -15.87 -8.83
N THR A 176 20.80 -15.98 -7.66
CA THR A 176 21.16 -14.85 -6.81
C THR A 176 22.65 -14.90 -6.53
N VAL A 177 23.35 -13.79 -6.72
CA VAL A 177 24.77 -13.65 -6.44
C VAL A 177 24.97 -12.77 -5.22
N THR A 178 25.75 -13.26 -4.26
CA THR A 178 25.95 -12.62 -2.96
C THR A 178 27.42 -12.55 -2.56
N ASP A 179 27.72 -11.62 -1.66
CA ASP A 179 28.98 -11.60 -0.90
C ASP A 179 29.08 -12.79 0.05
N VAL A 180 30.29 -13.07 0.55
CA VAL A 180 30.50 -13.98 1.69
C VAL A 180 29.70 -13.57 2.94
N ARG A 181 29.38 -12.28 3.08
CA ARG A 181 28.52 -11.75 4.17
C ARG A 181 27.01 -11.94 3.93
N GLY A 182 26.60 -12.54 2.81
CA GLY A 182 25.19 -12.75 2.45
C GLY A 182 24.46 -11.51 1.90
N ARG A 183 25.18 -10.44 1.54
CA ARG A 183 24.58 -9.29 0.86
C ARG A 183 24.41 -9.59 -0.62
N VAL A 184 23.21 -9.34 -1.15
CA VAL A 184 22.90 -9.56 -2.57
C VAL A 184 23.53 -8.46 -3.44
N ILE A 185 24.28 -8.89 -4.45
CA ILE A 185 24.87 -8.03 -5.48
C ILE A 185 23.90 -7.91 -6.65
N SER A 186 23.57 -9.06 -7.24
CA SER A 186 22.67 -9.18 -8.36
C SER A 186 21.77 -10.41 -8.19
N TRP A 187 20.62 -10.37 -8.82
CA TRP A 187 19.73 -11.52 -8.92
C TRP A 187 19.03 -11.48 -10.27
N SER A 188 18.72 -12.65 -10.78
CA SER A 188 17.93 -12.83 -11.99
C SER A 188 17.05 -14.05 -11.83
N SER A 189 15.92 -14.06 -12.50
CA SER A 189 15.02 -15.21 -12.56
C SER A 189 14.56 -15.43 -13.99
N ALA A 190 14.05 -16.62 -14.28
CA ALA A 190 13.41 -16.88 -15.58
C ALA A 190 12.28 -15.88 -15.88
N GLY A 191 11.54 -15.44 -14.86
CA GLY A 191 10.51 -14.40 -15.00
C GLY A 191 11.08 -13.02 -15.35
N THR A 192 12.20 -12.62 -14.74
CA THR A 192 12.88 -11.34 -15.03
C THR A 192 13.40 -11.29 -16.48
N CYS A 193 13.77 -12.44 -17.04
CA CYS A 193 14.22 -12.57 -18.42
C CYS A 193 13.07 -12.59 -19.44
N GLY A 194 11.82 -12.42 -19.01
CA GLY A 194 10.65 -12.34 -19.90
C GLY A 194 9.94 -13.67 -20.17
N PHE A 195 10.39 -14.79 -19.59
CA PHE A 195 9.71 -16.08 -19.74
C PHE A 195 8.44 -16.14 -18.86
N LYS A 196 7.30 -16.46 -19.47
CA LYS A 196 5.99 -16.57 -18.81
C LYS A 196 5.42 -17.99 -18.93
N GLY A 197 4.53 -18.34 -18.00
CA GLY A 197 3.80 -19.62 -18.01
C GLY A 197 4.73 -20.84 -17.93
N THR A 198 4.42 -21.88 -18.72
CA THR A 198 5.15 -23.16 -18.76
C THR A 198 6.61 -23.01 -19.19
N ARG A 199 6.94 -22.00 -20.01
CA ARG A 199 8.30 -21.73 -20.49
C ARG A 199 9.26 -21.34 -19.37
N ARG A 200 8.75 -20.86 -18.22
CA ARG A 200 9.54 -20.40 -17.08
C ARG A 200 10.32 -21.51 -16.36
N GLY A 201 9.82 -22.75 -16.39
CA GLY A 201 10.48 -23.91 -15.76
C GLY A 201 11.50 -24.61 -16.66
N THR A 202 11.63 -24.17 -17.92
CA THR A 202 12.50 -24.84 -18.91
C THR A 202 13.99 -24.65 -18.58
N PRO A 203 14.86 -25.61 -18.94
CA PRO A 203 16.30 -25.48 -18.74
C PRO A 203 16.89 -24.30 -19.53
N PHE A 204 16.33 -23.99 -20.70
CA PHE A 204 16.73 -22.82 -21.49
C PHE A 204 16.52 -21.50 -20.72
N ALA A 205 15.36 -21.33 -20.08
CA ALA A 205 15.09 -20.15 -19.27
C ALA A 205 16.05 -20.03 -18.08
N ALA A 206 16.46 -21.15 -17.48
CA ALA A 206 17.45 -21.18 -16.41
C ALA A 206 18.85 -20.76 -16.89
N GLN A 207 19.25 -21.20 -18.09
CA GLN A 207 20.51 -20.81 -18.71
C GLN A 207 20.56 -19.30 -18.96
N THR A 208 19.50 -18.72 -19.52
CA THR A 208 19.40 -17.26 -19.75
C THR A 208 19.41 -16.48 -18.43
N ALA A 209 18.68 -16.95 -17.41
CA ALA A 209 18.65 -16.32 -16.10
C ALA A 209 20.03 -16.30 -15.43
N ALA A 210 20.75 -17.43 -15.47
CA ALA A 210 22.11 -17.53 -14.96
C ALA A 210 23.08 -16.62 -15.72
N GLY A 211 23.02 -16.62 -17.06
CA GLY A 211 23.86 -15.74 -17.89
C GLY A 211 23.66 -14.25 -17.55
N ASN A 212 22.41 -13.82 -17.39
CA ASN A 212 22.10 -12.43 -17.04
C ASN A 212 22.58 -12.04 -15.64
N ALA A 213 22.41 -12.91 -14.64
CA ALA A 213 22.91 -12.65 -13.29
C ALA A 213 24.44 -12.51 -13.27
N ILE A 214 25.13 -13.39 -13.99
CA ILE A 214 26.59 -13.42 -14.04
C ILE A 214 27.16 -12.26 -14.84
N ARG A 215 26.52 -11.85 -15.94
CA ARG A 215 26.98 -10.72 -16.76
C ARG A 215 27.18 -9.46 -15.91
N THR A 216 26.19 -9.13 -15.07
CA THR A 216 26.26 -7.97 -14.16
C THR A 216 27.35 -8.07 -13.09
N VAL A 217 27.82 -9.28 -12.83
CA VAL A 217 28.81 -9.62 -11.80
C VAL A 217 30.21 -9.68 -12.39
N ALA A 218 30.34 -10.13 -13.63
CA ALA A 218 31.57 -10.05 -14.41
C ALA A 218 32.01 -8.58 -14.56
N ASP A 219 31.05 -7.67 -14.82
CA ASP A 219 31.30 -6.23 -14.86
C ASP A 219 31.88 -5.66 -13.53
N GLN A 220 31.57 -6.31 -12.40
CA GLN A 220 32.05 -5.93 -11.07
C GLN A 220 33.39 -6.62 -10.69
N GLY A 221 33.85 -7.57 -11.51
CA GLY A 221 35.15 -8.23 -11.33
C GLY A 221 35.17 -9.42 -10.35
N MET A 222 34.06 -10.15 -10.17
CA MET A 222 34.09 -11.40 -9.42
C MET A 222 34.88 -12.48 -10.17
N GLN A 223 35.92 -13.01 -9.52
CA GLN A 223 36.80 -14.03 -10.10
C GLN A 223 36.51 -15.44 -9.56
N ARG A 224 36.15 -15.53 -8.27
CA ARG A 224 35.94 -16.79 -7.56
C ARG A 224 34.52 -16.88 -7.02
N ALA A 225 33.84 -17.98 -7.30
CA ALA A 225 32.50 -18.23 -6.79
C ALA A 225 32.33 -19.62 -6.18
N GLU A 226 31.52 -19.68 -5.14
CA GLU A 226 30.99 -20.93 -4.57
C GLU A 226 29.54 -21.07 -5.03
N VAL A 227 29.13 -22.26 -5.50
CA VAL A 227 27.76 -22.47 -6.00
C VAL A 227 26.97 -23.28 -5.00
N MET A 228 25.82 -22.75 -4.58
CA MET A 228 24.87 -23.41 -3.69
C MET A 228 23.55 -23.62 -4.43
N ILE A 229 23.17 -24.88 -4.64
CA ILE A 229 21.96 -25.25 -5.38
C ILE A 229 20.88 -25.67 -4.39
N LYS A 230 19.66 -25.17 -4.55
CA LYS A 230 18.50 -25.51 -3.74
C LYS A 230 17.34 -25.97 -4.62
N GLY A 231 16.87 -27.18 -4.38
CA GLY A 231 15.65 -27.74 -4.98
C GLY A 231 15.89 -28.68 -6.17
N PRO A 232 14.86 -29.45 -6.55
CA PRO A 232 14.95 -30.53 -7.53
C PRO A 232 14.64 -30.13 -8.98
N GLY A 233 14.39 -28.84 -9.26
CA GLY A 233 13.90 -28.39 -10.57
C GLY A 233 14.87 -28.64 -11.74
N LEU A 234 14.33 -28.77 -12.95
CA LEU A 234 15.05 -29.05 -14.20
C LEU A 234 16.15 -28.02 -14.54
N GLY A 235 16.05 -26.80 -14.02
CA GLY A 235 17.02 -25.75 -14.29
C GLY A 235 18.32 -25.83 -13.47
N ARG A 236 18.50 -26.86 -12.63
CA ARG A 236 19.71 -27.11 -11.84
C ARG A 236 20.97 -27.22 -12.71
N ASP A 237 20.98 -28.18 -13.63
CA ASP A 237 22.16 -28.47 -14.45
C ASP A 237 22.38 -27.41 -15.52
N ALA A 238 21.29 -26.85 -16.06
CA ALA A 238 21.36 -25.78 -17.05
C ALA A 238 21.99 -24.50 -16.49
N ALA A 239 21.63 -24.12 -15.26
CA ALA A 239 22.25 -22.99 -14.58
C ALA A 239 23.74 -23.26 -14.30
N LEU A 240 24.10 -24.48 -13.86
CA LEU A 240 25.48 -24.84 -13.61
C LEU A 240 26.34 -24.80 -14.88
N ARG A 241 25.82 -25.30 -16.01
CA ARG A 241 26.47 -25.21 -17.34
C ARG A 241 26.68 -23.76 -17.76
N ALA A 242 25.70 -22.89 -17.53
CA ALA A 242 25.81 -21.46 -17.83
C ALA A 242 26.91 -20.79 -16.97
N ILE A 243 26.98 -21.12 -15.68
CA ILE A 243 28.01 -20.61 -14.78
C ILE A 243 29.39 -21.08 -15.23
N ARG A 244 29.55 -22.35 -15.58
CA ARG A 244 30.84 -22.87 -16.07
C ARG A 244 31.29 -22.20 -17.36
N ARG A 245 30.36 -21.88 -18.28
CA ARG A 245 30.65 -21.17 -19.54
C ARG A 245 31.10 -19.73 -19.32
N SER A 246 30.68 -19.09 -18.22
CA SER A 246 30.98 -17.68 -17.94
C SER A 246 32.42 -17.39 -17.53
N GLY A 247 33.24 -18.42 -17.26
CA GLY A 247 34.66 -18.26 -16.94
C GLY A 247 34.98 -17.88 -15.50
N ILE A 248 33.99 -17.86 -14.59
CA ILE A 248 34.25 -17.69 -13.15
C ILE A 248 34.85 -18.97 -12.57
N LEU A 249 35.92 -18.84 -11.78
CA LEU A 249 36.55 -19.98 -11.12
C LEU A 249 35.63 -20.51 -10.01
N LEU A 250 35.13 -21.74 -10.22
CA LEU A 250 34.26 -22.43 -9.26
C LEU A 250 35.11 -23.14 -8.21
N LYS A 251 34.93 -22.79 -6.92
CA LYS A 251 35.66 -23.45 -5.83
C LYS A 251 35.03 -24.80 -5.45
N PHE A 252 33.72 -24.80 -5.17
CA PHE A 252 32.96 -26.01 -4.91
C PHE A 252 31.48 -25.79 -5.27
N ILE A 253 30.79 -26.91 -5.49
CA ILE A 253 29.35 -26.96 -5.72
C ILE A 253 28.74 -27.72 -4.53
N ARG A 254 27.74 -27.13 -3.88
CA ARG A 254 27.01 -27.76 -2.77
C ARG A 254 25.52 -27.79 -3.06
N ASP A 255 24.89 -28.90 -2.72
CA ASP A 255 23.44 -28.97 -2.61
C ASP A 255 23.02 -28.55 -1.21
N VAL A 256 22.14 -27.56 -1.14
CA VAL A 256 21.54 -27.03 0.10
C VAL A 256 20.02 -27.23 0.08
N THR A 257 19.54 -28.23 -0.67
CA THR A 257 18.14 -28.64 -0.63
C THR A 257 17.79 -29.11 0.78
N PRO A 258 16.81 -28.49 1.45
CA PRO A 258 16.47 -28.85 2.82
C PRO A 258 15.87 -30.25 2.86
N MET A 259 16.54 -31.18 3.54
CA MET A 259 16.00 -32.49 3.86
C MET A 259 15.34 -32.44 5.24
N PRO A 260 14.01 -32.58 5.35
CA PRO A 260 13.34 -32.56 6.64
C PRO A 260 13.54 -33.89 7.38
N HIS A 261 14.03 -33.83 8.62
CA HIS A 261 14.08 -34.97 9.54
C HIS A 261 12.74 -35.11 10.28
N ASN A 262 11.68 -35.47 9.55
CA ASN A 262 10.27 -35.32 9.95
C ASN A 262 9.90 -33.83 10.17
N GLY A 263 8.59 -33.51 10.21
CA GLY A 263 8.14 -32.11 10.33
C GLY A 263 6.69 -31.91 9.89
N CYS A 264 6.40 -30.75 9.29
CA CYS A 264 5.06 -30.41 8.82
C CYS A 264 4.53 -31.47 7.84
N ARG A 265 3.29 -31.92 8.06
CA ARG A 265 2.61 -32.86 7.18
C ARG A 265 2.53 -32.29 5.76
N SER A 266 3.05 -33.05 4.79
CA SER A 266 2.96 -32.69 3.37
C SER A 266 1.50 -32.50 2.92
N PRO A 267 1.22 -31.59 1.97
CA PRO A 267 -0.10 -31.43 1.39
C PRO A 267 -0.64 -32.76 0.83
N LYS A 268 -1.97 -32.91 0.82
CA LYS A 268 -2.62 -34.08 0.22
C LYS A 268 -2.15 -34.23 -1.24
N LYS A 269 -1.93 -35.48 -1.66
CA LYS A 269 -1.64 -35.79 -3.07
C LYS A 269 -2.75 -35.22 -3.94
N ARG A 270 -2.37 -34.56 -5.03
CA ARG A 270 -3.33 -34.00 -5.98
C ARG A 270 -4.03 -35.16 -6.70
N ARG A 271 -5.36 -35.14 -6.73
CA ARG A 271 -6.17 -36.05 -7.55
C ARG A 271 -6.26 -35.41 -8.93
N VAL A 272 -5.42 -35.85 -9.86
CA VAL A 272 -5.40 -35.38 -11.26
C VAL A 272 -5.75 -36.56 -12.13
#